data_AF-A0A6A6D1B7-F1
#
_entry.id   AF-A0A6A6D1B7-F1
#
_cell.length_a   1.000
_cell.length_b   1.000
_cell.length_c   1.000
_cell.angle_alpha   90.00
_cell.angle_beta   90.00
_cell.angle_gamma   90.00
#
_symmetry.space_group_name_H-M   'P 1'
#
loop_
_entity.id
_entity.type
_entity.pdbx_description
1 polymer ?
#
loop_
_entity_poly.entity_id
_entity_poly.type
_entity_poly.pdbx_seq_one_letter_code
_entity_poly.pdbx_strand_id
1 'polypeptide(L)'
;MSRGASRSMPNPKSITVLSPVIGAAHSNSFDQGEPQEAAQLSHYLGQTLFSHLFEGSKQRKAWFTVFHEYPILFHAFSHASAVHKDVLLNKITYSNTGQALRHKGRSISLLKQFLANLDTANLEILLIVMVTLATHDLSDSRLYMGTPTGFQAHEAHAYWMDVYGRLDTIPEHLGAIARLVELAGGLDKVKLPGLANCLALTDLMILPSFPNILSYFLVRGKAPGRGFFTNIPGGLPTHTFSAFNGLATVDRCMTKYCGTHMKDDQYRRMMNTRNAMHYSVLALPSWSGLSQSERNGARQALYYEIARIAAVLYSCAVIYGLPPHRNWHIQLASQLESVIEKTTSLASDAPLLLLWALCVGALATFRSPNRKFFETRLAKLLLQQQDTLETAANTEAILEDFLWSPRACGESFAILWKEVHSKDPIDANF
;
A
#
# COMPACT_ATOMS: atom_id res chain seq x y z
N MET A 1 2.91 -13.92 -34.62
CA MET A 1 2.96 -15.22 -33.91
C MET A 1 3.99 -15.14 -32.79
N SER A 2 3.57 -14.93 -31.55
CA SER A 2 4.13 -15.59 -30.36
C SER A 2 3.15 -15.31 -29.22
N ARG A 3 2.52 -16.37 -28.71
CA ARG A 3 1.56 -16.33 -27.59
C ARG A 3 2.37 -16.35 -26.31
N GLY A 4 2.43 -15.23 -25.60
CA GLY A 4 2.90 -15.20 -24.21
C GLY A 4 1.84 -15.82 -23.31
N ALA A 5 2.21 -16.86 -22.58
CA ALA A 5 1.35 -17.47 -21.56
C ALA A 5 1.14 -16.48 -20.41
N SER A 6 0.01 -15.77 -20.44
CA SER A 6 -0.51 -15.12 -19.24
C SER A 6 -0.88 -16.20 -18.24
N ARG A 7 -0.46 -16.05 -16.98
CA ARG A 7 -1.12 -16.78 -15.89
C ARG A 7 -2.57 -16.28 -15.89
N SER A 8 -3.47 -17.13 -16.39
CA SER A 8 -4.91 -16.88 -16.40
C SER A 8 -5.40 -16.68 -14.96
N MET A 9 -6.16 -15.62 -14.73
CA MET A 9 -7.06 -15.56 -13.57
C MET A 9 -7.91 -16.83 -13.53
N PRO A 10 -8.20 -17.41 -12.35
CA PRO A 10 -9.19 -18.46 -12.27
C PRO A 10 -10.54 -17.91 -12.77
N ASN A 11 -11.11 -18.59 -13.77
CA ASN A 11 -12.42 -18.28 -14.31
C ASN A 11 -13.46 -18.41 -13.16
N PRO A 12 -14.24 -17.36 -12.82
CA PRO A 12 -15.19 -17.39 -11.71
C PRO A 12 -16.38 -18.34 -11.90
N LYS A 13 -16.42 -19.10 -13.01
CA LYS A 13 -17.51 -20.04 -13.36
C LYS A 13 -17.16 -21.53 -13.23
N SER A 14 -16.04 -21.90 -12.61
CA SER A 14 -15.78 -23.32 -12.27
C SER A 14 -15.29 -23.48 -10.83
N ILE A 15 -16.15 -23.14 -9.87
CA ILE A 15 -16.07 -23.70 -8.51
C ILE A 15 -16.77 -25.05 -8.57
N THR A 16 -16.08 -26.07 -9.08
CA THR A 16 -16.57 -27.44 -9.01
C THR A 16 -16.31 -27.93 -7.59
N VAL A 17 -17.37 -28.16 -6.82
CA VAL A 17 -17.33 -28.66 -5.44
C VAL A 17 -16.73 -30.05 -5.44
N LEU A 18 -15.45 -30.16 -5.11
CA LEU A 18 -14.83 -31.40 -4.67
C LEU A 18 -14.35 -31.19 -3.23
N SER A 19 -15.19 -31.62 -2.28
CA SER A 19 -14.85 -31.66 -0.87
C SER A 19 -13.62 -32.55 -0.64
N PRO A 20 -12.54 -32.06 -0.03
CA PRO A 20 -11.59 -32.96 0.60
C PRO A 20 -12.24 -33.46 1.90
N VAL A 21 -12.40 -34.77 2.03
CA VAL A 21 -12.72 -35.43 3.29
C VAL A 21 -11.54 -35.19 4.23
N ILE A 22 -11.67 -34.20 5.12
CA ILE A 22 -10.73 -33.99 6.22
C ILE A 22 -10.99 -35.13 7.20
N GLY A 23 -10.02 -36.04 7.33
CA GLY A 23 -10.06 -37.10 8.34
C GLY A 23 -10.30 -36.51 9.72
N ALA A 24 -11.11 -37.20 10.52
CA ALA A 24 -11.58 -36.81 11.84
C ALA A 24 -10.43 -36.51 12.82
N ALA A 25 -9.89 -35.30 12.77
CA ALA A 25 -9.28 -34.67 13.92
C ALA A 25 -10.43 -34.01 14.68
N HIS A 26 -10.65 -34.41 15.94
CA HIS A 26 -11.54 -33.68 16.84
C HIS A 26 -10.99 -32.25 16.97
N SER A 27 -11.59 -31.31 16.24
CA SER A 27 -11.26 -29.89 16.28
C SER A 27 -12.09 -29.27 17.40
N ASN A 28 -11.44 -28.76 18.44
CA ASN A 28 -12.11 -28.07 19.56
C ASN A 28 -12.68 -26.70 19.14
N SER A 29 -12.36 -26.21 17.94
CA SER A 29 -12.70 -24.87 17.46
C SER A 29 -14.11 -24.70 16.88
N PHE A 30 -14.81 -25.78 16.52
CA PHE A 30 -16.08 -25.69 15.79
C PHE A 30 -17.26 -25.95 16.72
N ASP A 31 -18.26 -25.07 16.69
CA ASP A 31 -19.53 -25.32 17.37
C ASP A 31 -20.15 -26.62 16.82
N GLN A 32 -20.72 -27.45 17.69
CA GLN A 32 -21.37 -28.70 17.30
C GLN A 32 -22.54 -28.40 16.37
N GLY A 33 -22.36 -28.60 15.06
CA GLY A 33 -23.39 -28.34 14.04
C GLY A 33 -22.88 -27.73 12.72
N GLU A 34 -21.62 -27.28 12.65
CA GLU A 34 -21.10 -26.54 11.47
C GLU A 34 -19.95 -27.25 10.69
N PRO A 35 -19.91 -28.59 10.53
CA PRO A 35 -18.76 -29.28 9.93
C PRO A 35 -18.56 -28.95 8.44
N GLN A 36 -19.63 -28.70 7.68
CA GLN A 36 -19.53 -28.33 6.27
C GLN A 36 -18.99 -26.91 6.08
N GLU A 37 -19.41 -25.98 6.94
CA GLU A 37 -18.90 -24.60 6.93
C GLU A 37 -17.41 -24.56 7.29
N ALA A 38 -17.03 -25.27 8.35
CA ALA A 38 -15.63 -25.40 8.75
C ALA A 38 -14.75 -25.93 7.60
N ALA A 39 -15.21 -26.94 6.86
CA ALA A 39 -14.49 -27.48 5.70
C ALA A 39 -14.38 -26.45 4.56
N GLN A 40 -15.46 -25.73 4.23
CA GLN A 40 -15.45 -24.69 3.21
C GLN A 40 -14.54 -23.53 3.57
N LEU A 41 -14.57 -23.09 4.82
CA LEU A 41 -13.69 -22.04 5.33
C LEU A 41 -12.23 -22.49 5.31
N SER A 42 -11.93 -23.70 5.79
CA SER A 42 -10.57 -24.27 5.76
C SER A 42 -10.01 -24.31 4.34
N HIS A 43 -10.83 -24.70 3.36
CA HIS A 43 -10.45 -24.71 1.96
C HIS A 43 -10.16 -23.29 1.45
N TYR A 44 -11.04 -22.32 1.74
CA TYR A 44 -10.86 -20.93 1.34
C TYR A 44 -9.61 -20.30 1.97
N LEU A 45 -9.39 -20.51 3.27
CA LEU A 45 -8.20 -20.05 3.97
C LEU A 45 -6.94 -20.62 3.33
N GLY A 46 -6.90 -21.92 3.04
CA GLY A 46 -5.70 -22.57 2.48
C GLY A 46 -5.39 -22.19 1.04
N GLN A 47 -6.41 -22.13 0.19
CA GLN A 47 -6.24 -21.92 -1.24
C GLN A 47 -6.18 -20.43 -1.62
N THR A 48 -6.85 -19.56 -0.86
CA THR A 48 -6.99 -18.14 -1.21
C THR A 48 -6.21 -17.23 -0.27
N LEU A 49 -6.44 -17.30 1.04
CA LEU A 49 -5.87 -16.32 1.97
C LEU A 49 -4.41 -16.66 2.35
N PHE A 50 -4.21 -17.80 3.00
CA PHE A 50 -2.91 -18.22 3.55
C PHE A 50 -1.88 -18.53 2.47
N SER A 51 -2.29 -18.93 1.28
CA SER A 51 -1.40 -19.15 0.13
C SER A 51 -0.72 -17.86 -0.37
N HIS A 52 -1.37 -16.70 -0.20
CA HIS A 52 -0.88 -15.41 -0.66
C HIS A 52 -0.33 -14.54 0.48
N LEU A 53 -0.86 -14.70 1.70
CA LEU A 53 -0.35 -14.02 2.89
C LEU A 53 0.94 -14.64 3.44
N PHE A 54 1.08 -15.97 3.32
CA PHE A 54 2.19 -16.71 3.92
C PHE A 54 3.04 -17.41 2.87
N GLU A 55 4.32 -17.06 2.88
CA GLU A 55 5.29 -17.49 1.87
C GLU A 55 5.70 -18.96 2.08
N GLY A 56 5.79 -19.39 3.35
CA GLY A 56 6.33 -20.71 3.72
C GLY A 56 5.29 -21.71 4.22
N SER A 57 5.53 -23.00 3.96
CA SER A 57 4.72 -24.10 4.50
C SER A 57 4.70 -24.10 6.04
N LYS A 58 5.78 -23.67 6.69
CA LYS A 58 5.86 -23.51 8.16
C LYS A 58 4.83 -22.49 8.68
N GLN A 59 4.73 -21.33 8.04
CA GLN A 59 3.77 -20.28 8.41
C GLN A 59 2.33 -20.76 8.18
N ARG A 60 2.04 -21.29 6.98
CA ARG A 60 0.71 -21.83 6.66
C ARG A 60 0.27 -22.91 7.64
N LYS A 61 1.16 -23.86 7.98
CA LYS A 61 0.88 -24.90 8.98
C LYS A 61 0.57 -24.31 10.35
N ALA A 62 1.39 -23.37 10.85
CA ALA A 62 1.17 -22.75 12.15
C ALA A 62 -0.18 -22.02 12.24
N TRP A 63 -0.55 -21.29 11.19
CA TRP A 63 -1.84 -20.58 11.12
C TRP A 63 -3.03 -21.53 11.02
N PHE A 64 -2.90 -22.64 10.30
CA PHE A 64 -3.90 -23.69 10.31
C PHE A 64 -4.04 -24.37 11.68
N THR A 65 -2.94 -24.64 12.37
CA THR A 65 -2.95 -25.20 13.71
C THR A 65 -3.76 -24.33 14.67
N VAL A 66 -3.45 -23.03 14.76
CA VAL A 66 -4.20 -22.13 15.66
C VAL A 66 -5.67 -21.96 15.22
N PHE A 67 -5.96 -21.95 13.92
CA PHE A 67 -7.34 -21.93 13.43
C PHE A 67 -8.18 -23.13 13.91
N HIS A 68 -7.58 -24.32 13.96
CA HIS A 68 -8.25 -25.54 14.44
C HIS A 68 -8.29 -25.66 15.97
N GLU A 69 -7.40 -24.97 16.68
CA GLU A 69 -7.33 -25.01 18.14
C GLU A 69 -8.26 -23.99 18.82
N TYR A 70 -8.45 -22.80 18.24
CA TYR A 70 -9.10 -21.68 18.91
C TYR A 70 -10.45 -21.30 18.25
N PRO A 71 -11.60 -21.50 18.94
CA PRO A 71 -12.92 -21.15 18.40
C PRO A 71 -13.07 -19.68 17.97
N ILE A 72 -12.42 -18.77 18.70
CA ILE A 72 -12.45 -17.33 18.38
C ILE A 72 -11.90 -17.04 16.98
N LEU A 73 -10.89 -17.80 16.52
CA LEU A 73 -10.31 -17.66 15.19
C LEU A 73 -11.22 -18.23 14.11
N PHE A 74 -11.97 -19.30 14.40
CA PHE A 74 -12.98 -19.81 13.48
C PHE A 74 -14.02 -18.72 13.15
N HIS A 75 -14.63 -18.13 14.17
CA HIS A 75 -15.62 -17.08 13.93
C HIS A 75 -15.00 -15.82 13.30
N ALA A 76 -13.80 -15.41 13.72
CA ALA A 76 -13.16 -14.22 13.15
C ALA A 76 -12.86 -14.41 11.66
N PHE A 77 -12.32 -15.56 11.27
CA PHE A 77 -12.02 -15.86 9.87
C PHE A 77 -13.25 -16.15 9.03
N SER A 78 -14.35 -16.69 9.59
CA SER A 78 -15.63 -16.80 8.88
C SER A 78 -16.12 -15.43 8.42
N HIS A 79 -16.15 -14.46 9.35
CA HIS A 79 -16.57 -13.09 9.03
C HIS A 79 -15.60 -12.42 8.05
N ALA A 80 -14.30 -12.49 8.31
CA ALA A 80 -13.27 -11.92 7.44
C ALA A 80 -13.32 -12.48 6.03
N SER A 81 -13.54 -13.78 5.87
CA SER A 81 -13.68 -14.43 4.56
C SER A 81 -14.94 -13.97 3.81
N ALA A 82 -16.03 -13.70 4.53
CA ALA A 82 -17.25 -13.16 3.91
C ALA A 82 -17.00 -11.73 3.38
N VAL A 83 -16.36 -10.87 4.19
CA VAL A 83 -15.97 -9.51 3.78
C VAL A 83 -14.98 -9.53 2.61
N HIS A 84 -13.98 -10.41 2.65
CA HIS A 84 -13.01 -10.56 1.57
C HIS A 84 -13.69 -10.98 0.24
N LYS A 85 -14.64 -11.93 0.28
CA LYS A 85 -15.42 -12.34 -0.90
C LYS A 85 -16.25 -11.19 -1.47
N ASP A 86 -16.86 -10.39 -0.60
CA ASP A 86 -17.65 -9.23 -1.01
C ASP A 86 -16.83 -8.20 -1.78
N VAL A 87 -15.62 -7.89 -1.29
CA VAL A 87 -14.70 -6.99 -2.00
C VAL A 87 -14.25 -7.57 -3.35
N LEU A 88 -13.88 -8.85 -3.39
CA LEU A 88 -13.49 -9.54 -4.63
C LEU A 88 -14.60 -9.53 -5.69
N LEU A 89 -15.85 -9.70 -5.27
CA LEU A 89 -17.01 -9.78 -6.16
C LEU A 89 -17.67 -8.43 -6.39
N ASN A 90 -17.15 -7.39 -5.76
CA ASN A 90 -17.68 -6.03 -5.74
C ASN A 90 -19.17 -5.96 -5.37
N LYS A 91 -19.57 -6.69 -4.33
CA LYS A 91 -20.96 -6.84 -3.85
C LYS A 91 -20.97 -6.96 -2.34
N ILE A 92 -22.08 -6.61 -1.67
CA ILE A 92 -22.28 -6.86 -0.24
C ILE A 92 -23.34 -7.94 -0.07
N THR A 93 -22.96 -9.19 -0.35
CA THR A 93 -23.88 -10.34 -0.31
C THR A 93 -23.50 -11.30 0.80
N TYR A 94 -22.21 -11.49 1.08
CA TYR A 94 -21.73 -12.49 2.01
C TYR A 94 -21.62 -11.94 3.44
N SER A 95 -21.09 -10.74 3.63
CA SER A 95 -20.86 -10.12 4.95
C SER A 95 -22.17 -9.73 5.66
N ASN A 96 -23.23 -9.45 4.89
CA ASN A 96 -24.55 -9.08 5.42
C ASN A 96 -25.47 -10.28 5.70
N THR A 97 -25.01 -11.51 5.49
CA THR A 97 -25.80 -12.69 5.86
C THR A 97 -25.94 -12.78 7.38
N GLY A 98 -27.07 -13.32 7.86
CA GLY A 98 -27.27 -13.56 9.29
C GLY A 98 -26.18 -14.46 9.90
N GLN A 99 -25.64 -15.39 9.10
CA GLN A 99 -24.51 -16.24 9.47
C GLN A 99 -23.22 -15.42 9.68
N ALA A 100 -22.80 -14.62 8.69
CA ALA A 100 -21.59 -13.81 8.80
C ALA A 100 -21.66 -12.81 9.98
N LEU A 101 -22.83 -12.20 10.20
CA LEU A 101 -23.07 -11.32 11.36
C LEU A 101 -23.04 -12.07 12.69
N ARG A 102 -23.57 -13.30 12.74
CA ARG A 102 -23.44 -14.18 13.92
C ARG A 102 -21.97 -14.48 14.21
N HIS A 103 -21.15 -14.81 13.22
CA HIS A 103 -19.71 -15.02 13.43
C HIS A 103 -19.01 -13.74 13.91
N LYS A 104 -19.33 -12.56 13.37
CA LYS A 104 -18.79 -11.27 13.88
C LYS A 104 -19.15 -11.09 15.36
N GLY A 105 -20.43 -11.23 15.72
CA GLY A 105 -20.91 -11.08 17.10
C GLY A 105 -20.32 -12.11 18.07
N ARG A 106 -20.16 -13.36 17.63
CA ARG A 106 -19.54 -14.43 18.42
C ARG A 106 -18.06 -14.18 18.65
N SER A 107 -17.34 -13.71 17.63
CA SER A 107 -15.92 -13.32 17.74
C SER A 107 -15.73 -12.22 18.78
N ILE A 108 -16.55 -11.17 18.75
CA ILE A 108 -16.51 -10.07 19.73
C ILE A 108 -16.85 -10.57 21.15
N SER A 109 -17.82 -11.48 21.28
CA SER A 109 -18.19 -12.05 22.58
C SER A 109 -17.06 -12.89 23.18
N LEU A 110 -16.42 -13.73 22.37
CA LEU A 110 -15.26 -14.52 22.78
C LEU A 110 -14.05 -13.63 23.07
N LEU A 111 -13.84 -12.57 22.29
CA LEU A 111 -12.79 -11.58 22.52
C LEU A 111 -12.92 -10.94 23.91
N LYS A 112 -14.14 -10.56 24.32
CA LYS A 112 -14.39 -10.02 25.67
C LYS A 112 -14.02 -11.02 26.77
N GLN A 113 -14.30 -12.31 26.56
CA GLN A 113 -13.93 -13.36 27.51
C GLN A 113 -12.42 -13.58 27.58
N PHE A 114 -11.74 -13.55 26.43
CA PHE A 114 -10.28 -13.62 26.34
C PHE A 114 -9.60 -12.44 27.06
N LEU A 115 -10.14 -11.23 26.90
CA LEU A 115 -9.61 -10.03 27.56
C LEU A 115 -9.86 -10.05 29.08
N ALA A 116 -11.00 -10.57 29.53
CA ALA A 116 -11.30 -10.68 30.97
C ALA A 116 -10.36 -11.64 31.71
N ASN A 117 -9.81 -12.64 31.00
CA ASN A 117 -8.87 -13.62 31.52
C ASN A 117 -7.55 -13.56 30.74
N LEU A 118 -7.02 -12.34 30.55
CA LEU A 118 -5.82 -12.14 29.73
C LEU A 118 -4.64 -12.94 30.28
N ASP A 119 -4.30 -14.01 29.56
CA ASP A 119 -3.09 -14.81 29.77
C ASP A 119 -2.09 -14.51 28.66
N THR A 120 -0.87 -14.15 29.06
CA THR A 120 0.27 -13.93 28.16
C THR A 120 0.54 -15.12 27.25
N ALA A 121 0.17 -16.34 27.64
CA ALA A 121 0.32 -17.53 26.80
C ALA A 121 -0.51 -17.47 25.51
N ASN A 122 -1.63 -16.74 25.51
CA ASN A 122 -2.56 -16.62 24.37
C ASN A 122 -2.51 -15.25 23.68
N LEU A 123 -1.51 -14.42 24.01
CA LEU A 123 -1.38 -13.06 23.50
C LEU A 123 -1.33 -13.00 21.97
N GLU A 124 -0.67 -13.97 21.33
CA GLU A 124 -0.56 -14.02 19.87
C GLU A 124 -1.89 -14.38 19.19
N ILE A 125 -2.72 -15.21 19.83
CA ILE A 125 -4.08 -15.51 19.35
C ILE A 125 -4.94 -14.26 19.42
N LEU A 126 -4.82 -13.50 20.51
CA LEU A 126 -5.50 -12.22 20.66
C LEU A 126 -5.06 -11.22 19.57
N LEU A 127 -3.76 -11.14 19.27
CA LEU A 127 -3.23 -10.31 18.18
C LEU A 127 -3.83 -10.69 16.81
N ILE A 128 -3.96 -11.98 16.49
CA ILE A 128 -4.59 -12.43 15.23
C ILE A 128 -6.05 -11.99 15.17
N VAL A 129 -6.82 -12.21 16.23
CA VAL A 129 -8.23 -11.83 16.26
C VAL A 129 -8.38 -10.31 16.11
N MET A 130 -7.56 -9.55 16.84
CA MET A 130 -7.59 -8.09 16.81
C MET A 130 -7.24 -7.54 15.44
N VAL A 131 -6.17 -8.01 14.80
CA VAL A 131 -5.82 -7.56 13.44
C VAL A 131 -6.88 -7.94 12.42
N THR A 132 -7.50 -9.12 12.55
CA THR A 132 -8.58 -9.58 11.68
C THR A 132 -9.80 -8.67 11.82
N LEU A 133 -10.28 -8.42 13.04
CA LEU A 133 -11.44 -7.57 13.29
C LEU A 133 -11.16 -6.09 12.99
N ALA A 134 -9.93 -5.62 13.19
CA ALA A 134 -9.54 -4.23 12.91
C ALA A 134 -9.57 -3.87 11.42
N THR A 135 -9.40 -4.85 10.54
CA THR A 135 -9.14 -4.64 9.11
C THR A 135 -10.20 -5.21 8.18
N HIS A 136 -11.20 -5.93 8.72
CA HIS A 136 -12.26 -6.55 7.93
C HIS A 136 -13.62 -5.93 8.24
N ASP A 137 -13.70 -4.61 8.12
CA ASP A 137 -14.99 -3.92 8.06
C ASP A 137 -15.22 -3.39 6.64
N LEU A 138 -16.49 -3.26 6.23
CA LEU A 138 -16.82 -2.89 4.86
C LEU A 138 -18.09 -2.03 4.83
N SER A 139 -17.96 -0.80 4.35
CA SER A 139 -19.10 0.05 4.00
C SER A 139 -19.38 0.03 2.49
N ASP A 140 -20.63 0.26 2.10
CA ASP A 140 -21.10 0.39 0.71
C ASP A 140 -20.22 1.36 -0.10
N SER A 141 -19.77 2.44 0.54
CA SER A 141 -18.88 3.44 -0.06
C SER A 141 -17.57 2.86 -0.61
N ARG A 142 -17.11 1.72 -0.08
CA ARG A 142 -15.85 1.06 -0.47
C ARG A 142 -15.99 0.12 -1.66
N LEU A 143 -17.22 -0.15 -2.10
CA LEU A 143 -17.46 -0.87 -3.36
C LEU A 143 -17.41 0.04 -4.58
N TYR A 144 -17.61 1.34 -4.39
CA TYR A 144 -17.49 2.30 -5.46
C TYR A 144 -16.02 2.63 -5.69
N MET A 145 -15.62 2.60 -6.97
CA MET A 145 -14.32 3.10 -7.38
C MET A 145 -14.18 4.55 -6.90
N GLY A 146 -13.12 4.83 -6.15
CA GLY A 146 -12.72 6.21 -5.85
C GLY A 146 -12.37 6.97 -7.13
N THR A 147 -11.97 8.24 -6.98
CA THR A 147 -11.44 9.00 -8.12
C THR A 147 -10.25 8.22 -8.73
N PRO A 148 -10.25 7.94 -10.03
CA PRO A 148 -9.18 7.16 -10.64
C PRO A 148 -7.86 7.95 -10.57
N THR A 149 -6.75 7.25 -10.39
CA THR A 149 -5.42 7.85 -10.56
C THR A 149 -4.90 7.62 -11.96
N GLY A 150 -4.03 8.51 -12.45
CA GLY A 150 -3.26 8.32 -13.67
C GLY A 150 -2.06 7.38 -13.53
N PHE A 151 -1.90 6.73 -12.37
CA PHE A 151 -0.84 5.76 -12.14
C PHE A 151 -1.28 4.33 -12.43
N GLN A 152 -0.34 3.52 -12.93
CA GLN A 152 -0.45 2.07 -12.99
C GLN A 152 0.54 1.44 -12.01
N ALA A 153 0.01 0.78 -10.97
CA ALA A 153 0.83 0.06 -10.01
C ALA A 153 1.59 -1.10 -10.67
N HIS A 154 2.82 -1.35 -10.23
CA HIS A 154 3.63 -2.45 -10.77
C HIS A 154 3.02 -3.83 -10.46
N GLU A 155 2.50 -4.02 -9.25
CA GLU A 155 1.92 -5.26 -8.73
C GLU A 155 0.75 -4.97 -7.77
N ALA A 156 -0.39 -4.52 -8.32
CA ALA A 156 -1.57 -4.13 -7.53
C ALA A 156 -2.14 -5.24 -6.64
N HIS A 157 -1.99 -6.50 -7.04
CA HIS A 157 -2.58 -7.66 -6.36
C HIS A 157 -1.64 -8.34 -5.35
N ALA A 158 -0.41 -7.83 -5.21
CA ALA A 158 0.55 -8.41 -4.28
C ALA A 158 -0.01 -8.36 -2.84
N TYR A 159 -0.02 -9.50 -2.15
CA TYR A 159 -0.56 -9.66 -0.80
C TYR A 159 -2.02 -9.20 -0.63
N TRP A 160 -2.85 -9.29 -1.69
CA TRP A 160 -4.25 -8.86 -1.67
C TRP A 160 -4.45 -7.37 -1.34
N MET A 161 -3.49 -6.51 -1.71
CA MET A 161 -3.58 -5.07 -1.43
C MET A 161 -4.75 -4.37 -2.15
N ASP A 162 -5.16 -4.89 -3.30
CA ASP A 162 -6.37 -4.51 -4.02
C ASP A 162 -7.65 -4.84 -3.24
N VAL A 163 -7.60 -5.76 -2.28
CA VAL A 163 -8.69 -6.09 -1.36
C VAL A 163 -8.53 -5.32 -0.04
N TYR A 164 -7.44 -5.53 0.69
CA TYR A 164 -7.23 -4.96 2.02
C TYR A 164 -7.16 -3.42 2.01
N GLY A 165 -6.62 -2.82 0.94
CA GLY A 165 -6.59 -1.36 0.79
C GLY A 165 -7.98 -0.72 0.60
N ARG A 166 -9.04 -1.52 0.38
CA ARG A 166 -10.43 -1.05 0.24
C ARG A 166 -11.23 -1.15 1.53
N LEU A 167 -10.87 -2.08 2.41
CA LEU A 167 -11.59 -2.36 3.64
C LEU A 167 -11.55 -1.15 4.58
N ASP A 168 -12.53 -1.05 5.46
CA ASP A 168 -12.56 -0.08 6.55
C ASP A 168 -11.71 -0.56 7.73
N THR A 169 -11.12 0.39 8.46
CA THR A 169 -10.23 0.13 9.58
C THR A 169 -10.82 0.72 10.85
N ILE A 170 -10.79 -0.03 11.95
CA ILE A 170 -11.36 0.40 13.25
C ILE A 170 -10.22 0.95 14.13
N PRO A 171 -10.13 2.28 14.36
CA PRO A 171 -9.02 2.92 15.06
C PRO A 171 -8.78 2.37 16.47
N GLU A 172 -9.85 2.05 17.20
CA GLU A 172 -9.78 1.51 18.56
C GLU A 172 -9.08 0.15 18.58
N HIS A 173 -9.33 -0.69 17.58
CA HIS A 173 -8.66 -1.99 17.45
C HIS A 173 -7.20 -1.82 17.03
N LEU A 174 -6.89 -0.85 16.16
CA LEU A 174 -5.51 -0.54 15.79
C LEU A 174 -4.68 -0.08 16.99
N GLY A 175 -5.22 0.83 17.81
CA GLY A 175 -4.57 1.28 19.04
C GLY A 175 -4.35 0.13 20.03
N ALA A 176 -5.31 -0.80 20.14
CA ALA A 176 -5.17 -1.98 20.97
C ALA A 176 -4.09 -2.95 20.45
N ILE A 177 -3.95 -3.14 19.12
CA ILE A 177 -2.88 -3.97 18.54
C ILE A 177 -1.50 -3.44 18.95
N ALA A 178 -1.27 -2.12 18.89
CA ALA A 178 0.00 -1.53 19.32
C ALA A 178 0.34 -1.88 20.79
N ARG A 179 -0.65 -1.77 21.69
CA ARG A 179 -0.49 -2.15 23.11
C ARG A 179 -0.21 -3.63 23.31
N LEU A 180 -0.87 -4.50 22.54
CA LEU A 180 -0.64 -5.94 22.63
C LEU A 180 0.76 -6.33 22.12
N VAL A 181 1.27 -5.64 21.10
CA VAL A 181 2.66 -5.80 20.65
C VAL A 181 3.66 -5.32 21.70
N GLU A 182 3.39 -4.19 22.36
CA GLU A 182 4.19 -3.73 23.51
C GLU A 182 4.22 -4.78 24.63
N LEU A 183 3.07 -5.35 24.97
CA LEU A 183 2.96 -6.42 25.98
C LEU A 183 3.69 -7.71 25.57
N ALA A 184 3.79 -8.00 24.27
CA ALA A 184 4.59 -9.11 23.76
C ALA A 184 6.09 -8.86 23.88
N GLY A 185 6.51 -7.62 24.20
CA GLY A 185 7.90 -7.19 24.27
C GLY A 185 8.45 -6.69 22.93
N GLY A 186 7.58 -6.36 21.97
CA GLY A 186 7.95 -5.90 20.63
C GLY A 186 7.63 -6.92 19.52
N LEU A 187 7.62 -6.47 18.26
CA LEU A 187 7.34 -7.33 17.11
C LEU A 187 8.34 -8.49 16.95
N ASP A 188 9.60 -8.29 17.37
CA ASP A 188 10.65 -9.30 17.30
C ASP A 188 10.46 -10.45 18.31
N LYS A 189 9.59 -10.25 19.31
CA LYS A 189 9.25 -11.26 20.32
C LYS A 189 8.03 -12.10 19.97
N VAL A 190 7.30 -11.73 18.92
CA VAL A 190 6.21 -12.53 18.34
C VAL A 190 6.79 -13.82 17.77
N LYS A 191 6.36 -14.97 18.30
CA LYS A 191 6.85 -16.31 18.01
C LYS A 191 6.03 -17.04 16.95
N LEU A 192 4.74 -16.75 16.84
CA LEU A 192 3.87 -17.40 15.87
C LEU A 192 4.38 -17.11 14.45
N PRO A 193 4.79 -18.14 13.68
CA PRO A 193 5.40 -17.93 12.37
C PRO A 193 4.49 -17.12 11.43
N GLY A 194 4.99 -15.98 10.95
CA GLY A 194 4.30 -15.10 10.01
C GLY A 194 3.43 -14.01 10.64
N LEU A 195 3.16 -14.06 11.95
CA LEU A 195 2.34 -13.04 12.62
C LEU A 195 3.01 -11.67 12.66
N ALA A 196 4.30 -11.60 12.99
CA ALA A 196 5.04 -10.33 12.96
C ALA A 196 4.98 -9.65 11.58
N ASN A 197 5.12 -10.42 10.50
CA ASN A 197 5.01 -9.89 9.14
C ASN A 197 3.59 -9.44 8.82
N CYS A 198 2.56 -10.17 9.25
CA CYS A 198 1.16 -9.78 9.06
C CYS A 198 0.83 -8.46 9.78
N LEU A 199 1.33 -8.29 11.01
CA LEU A 199 1.19 -7.05 11.77
C LEU A 199 1.93 -5.89 11.08
N ALA A 200 3.17 -6.10 10.64
CA ALA A 200 3.95 -5.09 9.92
C ALA A 200 3.30 -4.70 8.58
N LEU A 201 2.75 -5.66 7.82
CA LEU A 201 2.02 -5.38 6.59
C LEU A 201 0.74 -4.59 6.86
N THR A 202 0.03 -4.90 7.93
CA THR A 202 -1.18 -4.16 8.32
C THR A 202 -0.85 -2.71 8.68
N ASP A 203 0.21 -2.51 9.45
CA ASP A 203 0.71 -1.21 9.87
C ASP A 203 1.11 -0.32 8.67
N LEU A 204 1.69 -0.93 7.62
CA LEU A 204 2.02 -0.25 6.37
C LEU A 204 0.82 0.28 5.58
N MET A 205 -0.38 -0.29 5.75
CA MET A 205 -1.56 0.16 5.00
C MET A 205 -2.14 1.48 5.53
N ILE A 206 -1.79 1.86 6.76
CA ILE A 206 -2.38 3.00 7.45
C ILE A 206 -1.34 4.10 7.60
N LEU A 207 -0.37 3.89 8.48
CA LEU A 207 0.76 4.75 8.81
C LEU A 207 1.68 3.91 9.74
N PRO A 208 2.95 3.73 9.41
CA PRO A 208 3.82 2.83 10.16
C PRO A 208 4.03 3.32 11.59
N SER A 209 3.64 2.49 12.56
CA SER A 209 3.80 2.70 14.00
C SER A 209 4.81 1.74 14.63
N PHE A 210 5.14 0.64 13.95
CA PHE A 210 6.13 -0.34 14.43
C PHE A 210 7.50 -0.16 13.79
N PRO A 211 8.62 -0.52 14.47
CA PRO A 211 9.95 -0.53 13.86
C PRO A 211 10.01 -1.38 12.59
N ASN A 212 10.83 -0.96 11.63
CA ASN A 212 11.02 -1.71 10.38
C ASN A 212 11.72 -3.05 10.65
N ILE A 213 10.95 -4.13 10.70
CA ILE A 213 11.46 -5.50 10.78
C ILE A 213 11.62 -6.15 9.39
N LEU A 214 11.31 -5.42 8.31
CA LEU A 214 11.26 -5.96 6.96
C LEU A 214 12.65 -6.04 6.37
N SER A 215 13.02 -7.25 5.94
CA SER A 215 14.29 -7.48 5.26
C SER A 215 14.29 -6.81 3.89
N TYR A 216 15.40 -6.16 3.54
CA TYR A 216 15.61 -5.64 2.19
C TYR A 216 16.93 -6.15 1.63
N PHE A 217 17.02 -6.19 0.30
CA PHE A 217 18.25 -6.51 -0.40
C PHE A 217 18.72 -5.28 -1.17
N LEU A 218 20.05 -5.08 -1.21
CA LEU A 218 20.64 -4.06 -2.05
C LEU A 218 20.42 -4.41 -3.52
N VAL A 219 19.51 -3.69 -4.15
CA VAL A 219 19.35 -3.74 -5.60
C VAL A 219 20.45 -2.87 -6.20
N ARG A 220 21.35 -3.45 -6.99
CA ARG A 220 22.42 -2.73 -7.68
C ARG A 220 21.93 -2.28 -9.06
N GLY A 221 22.11 -1.02 -9.40
CA GLY A 221 21.73 -0.45 -10.69
C GLY A 221 22.36 0.92 -10.96
N LYS A 222 22.18 1.46 -12.17
CA LYS A 222 22.56 2.84 -12.51
C LYS A 222 21.84 3.79 -11.54
N ALA A 223 22.58 4.67 -10.87
CA ALA A 223 22.15 5.60 -9.80
C ALA A 223 20.73 6.17 -10.00
N PRO A 224 19.68 5.48 -9.50
CA PRO A 224 18.32 5.97 -9.58
C PRO A 224 18.11 7.05 -8.50
N GLY A 225 17.21 8.01 -8.71
CA GLY A 225 17.01 9.09 -7.74
C GLY A 225 18.15 10.11 -7.66
N ARG A 226 19.08 10.14 -8.63
CA ARG A 226 20.16 11.13 -8.70
C ARG A 226 19.65 12.57 -8.70
N GLY A 227 18.46 12.80 -9.26
CA GLY A 227 17.80 14.10 -9.28
C GLY A 227 17.54 14.67 -7.88
N PHE A 228 17.24 13.81 -6.89
CA PHE A 228 17.10 14.24 -5.50
C PHE A 228 18.42 14.75 -4.89
N PHE A 229 19.56 14.29 -5.40
CA PHE A 229 20.87 14.75 -4.97
C PHE A 229 21.31 16.01 -5.71
N THR A 230 21.13 16.04 -7.03
CA THR A 230 21.72 17.09 -7.89
C THR A 230 20.83 18.32 -8.04
N ASN A 231 19.51 18.20 -7.86
CA ASN A 231 18.56 19.25 -8.23
C ASN A 231 17.75 19.80 -7.05
N ILE A 232 18.13 19.47 -5.81
CA ILE A 232 17.53 20.06 -4.60
C ILE A 232 18.57 20.98 -3.96
N PRO A 233 18.38 22.31 -4.03
CA PRO A 233 19.29 23.26 -3.39
C PRO A 233 19.39 22.97 -1.89
N GLY A 234 20.62 22.96 -1.36
CA GLY A 234 20.88 22.63 0.05
C GLY A 234 20.80 21.13 0.39
N GLY A 235 20.40 20.27 -0.56
CA GLY A 235 20.34 18.82 -0.41
C GLY A 235 19.20 18.34 0.50
N LEU A 236 19.09 17.02 0.66
CA LEU A 236 18.16 16.39 1.60
C LEU A 236 18.93 15.81 2.80
N PRO A 237 18.30 15.68 3.98
CA PRO A 237 18.87 14.90 5.07
C PRO A 237 19.27 13.50 4.59
N THR A 238 20.39 12.97 5.09
CA THR A 238 20.99 11.71 4.60
C THR A 238 20.02 10.53 4.65
N HIS A 239 19.23 10.42 5.72
CA HIS A 239 18.25 9.35 5.88
C HIS A 239 17.11 9.46 4.85
N THR A 240 16.68 10.68 4.52
CA THR A 240 15.64 10.96 3.51
C THR A 240 16.16 10.62 2.12
N PHE A 241 17.39 11.05 1.80
CA PHE A 241 18.02 10.70 0.53
C PHE A 241 18.16 9.18 0.36
N SER A 242 18.57 8.46 1.42
CA SER A 242 18.67 7.00 1.39
C SER A 242 17.32 6.33 1.12
N ALA A 243 16.23 6.82 1.74
CA ALA A 243 14.89 6.32 1.50
C ALA A 243 14.43 6.54 0.04
N PHE A 244 14.65 7.73 -0.51
CA PHE A 244 14.27 8.04 -1.90
C PHE A 244 15.10 7.27 -2.92
N ASN A 245 16.41 7.16 -2.71
CA ASN A 245 17.27 6.33 -3.55
C ASN A 245 16.83 4.86 -3.49
N GLY A 246 16.51 4.34 -2.29
CA GLY A 246 15.96 3.00 -2.13
C GLY A 246 14.64 2.81 -2.90
N LEU A 247 13.73 3.79 -2.82
CA LEU A 247 12.46 3.76 -3.53
C LEU A 247 12.63 3.78 -5.05
N ALA A 248 13.49 4.66 -5.57
CA ALA A 248 13.79 4.73 -7.01
C ALA A 248 14.50 3.46 -7.51
N THR A 249 15.29 2.82 -6.65
CA THR A 249 15.94 1.55 -6.98
C THR A 249 14.93 0.40 -7.08
N VAL A 250 14.01 0.28 -6.11
CA VAL A 250 13.00 -0.78 -6.16
C VAL A 250 12.01 -0.54 -7.30
N ASP A 251 11.67 0.71 -7.62
CA ASP A 251 10.84 1.07 -8.77
C ASP A 251 11.42 0.55 -10.10
N ARG A 252 12.72 0.78 -10.34
CA ARG A 252 13.41 0.25 -11.54
C ARG A 252 13.45 -1.28 -11.57
N CYS A 253 13.62 -1.90 -10.41
CA CYS A 253 13.57 -3.36 -10.27
C CYS A 253 12.19 -3.89 -10.67
N MET A 254 11.13 -3.32 -10.08
CA MET A 254 9.75 -3.71 -10.36
C MET A 254 9.37 -3.45 -11.82
N THR A 255 9.73 -2.29 -12.37
CA THR A 255 9.51 -1.97 -13.79
C THR A 255 10.05 -3.07 -14.72
N LYS A 256 11.25 -3.59 -14.41
CA LYS A 256 11.92 -4.62 -15.20
C LYS A 256 11.34 -6.02 -15.01
N TYR A 257 10.95 -6.38 -13.79
CA TYR A 257 10.65 -7.77 -13.43
C TYR A 257 9.16 -8.07 -13.21
N CYS A 258 8.35 -7.10 -12.84
CA CYS A 258 6.91 -7.30 -12.62
C CYS A 258 6.21 -7.70 -13.93
N GLY A 259 5.35 -8.71 -13.84
CA GLY A 259 4.74 -9.36 -15.02
C GLY A 259 5.68 -10.28 -15.84
N THR A 260 6.93 -10.48 -15.43
CA THR A 260 7.83 -11.48 -16.04
C THR A 260 7.87 -12.76 -15.20
N HIS A 261 8.36 -13.86 -15.77
CA HIS A 261 8.55 -15.09 -15.01
C HIS A 261 9.74 -14.95 -14.04
N MET A 262 9.45 -14.92 -12.74
CA MET A 262 10.43 -14.90 -11.66
C MET A 262 10.37 -16.20 -10.86
N LYS A 263 11.52 -16.64 -10.33
CA LYS A 263 11.52 -17.69 -9.28
C LYS A 263 10.89 -17.13 -8.01
N ASP A 264 10.17 -17.96 -7.26
CA ASP A 264 9.45 -17.56 -6.04
C ASP A 264 10.36 -16.80 -5.04
N ASP A 265 11.59 -17.26 -4.85
CA ASP A 265 12.57 -16.58 -3.98
C ASP A 265 12.98 -15.19 -4.47
N GLN A 266 13.06 -14.98 -5.78
CA GLN A 266 13.39 -13.67 -6.34
C GLN A 266 12.22 -12.71 -6.18
N TYR A 267 11.00 -13.18 -6.45
CA TYR A 267 9.78 -12.41 -6.25
C TYR A 267 9.64 -11.98 -4.77
N ARG A 268 9.85 -12.93 -3.85
CA ARG A 268 9.84 -12.70 -2.40
C ARG A 268 10.84 -11.63 -1.97
N ARG A 269 12.10 -11.72 -2.43
CA ARG A 269 13.11 -10.71 -2.10
C ARG A 269 12.75 -9.32 -2.63
N MET A 270 12.17 -9.25 -3.81
CA MET A 270 11.69 -8.01 -4.41
C MET A 270 10.54 -7.41 -3.59
N MET A 271 9.54 -8.22 -3.22
CA MET A 271 8.39 -7.78 -2.43
C MET A 271 8.77 -7.34 -1.01
N ASN A 272 9.68 -8.04 -0.34
CA ASN A 272 10.18 -7.62 0.96
C ASN A 272 10.96 -6.31 0.87
N THR A 273 11.78 -6.14 -0.17
CA THR A 273 12.48 -4.87 -0.45
C THR A 273 11.48 -3.75 -0.72
N ARG A 274 10.44 -3.99 -1.53
CA ARG A 274 9.34 -3.06 -1.79
C ARG A 274 8.70 -2.59 -0.49
N ASN A 275 8.31 -3.52 0.39
CA ASN A 275 7.65 -3.19 1.66
C ASN A 275 8.58 -2.40 2.59
N ALA A 276 9.87 -2.77 2.67
CA ALA A 276 10.85 -2.06 3.49
C ALA A 276 11.12 -0.63 2.97
N MET A 277 11.16 -0.42 1.65
CA MET A 277 11.34 0.91 1.07
C MET A 277 10.08 1.77 1.21
N HIS A 278 8.89 1.15 1.07
CA HIS A 278 7.62 1.81 1.35
C HIS A 278 7.54 2.28 2.81
N TYR A 279 7.87 1.40 3.75
CA TYR A 279 8.04 1.75 5.17
C TYR A 279 8.94 2.98 5.34
N SER A 280 10.13 2.92 4.74
CA SER A 280 11.18 3.93 4.96
C SER A 280 10.73 5.33 4.53
N VAL A 281 9.86 5.43 3.52
CA VAL A 281 9.32 6.71 3.04
C VAL A 281 8.13 7.16 3.90
N LEU A 282 7.26 6.25 4.32
CA LEU A 282 6.15 6.59 5.23
C LEU A 282 6.62 7.01 6.64
N ALA A 283 7.75 6.44 7.10
CA ALA A 283 8.34 6.76 8.39
C ALA A 283 9.17 8.06 8.40
N LEU A 284 9.29 8.75 7.26
CA LEU A 284 9.98 10.04 7.22
C LEU A 284 9.19 11.08 8.02
N PRO A 285 9.83 11.80 8.96
CA PRO A 285 9.16 12.83 9.72
C PRO A 285 8.73 14.00 8.83
N SER A 286 7.78 14.80 9.27
CA SER A 286 7.60 16.14 8.71
C SER A 286 8.85 16.99 8.99
N TRP A 287 8.99 18.12 8.29
CA TRP A 287 10.04 19.10 8.53
C TRP A 287 10.11 19.54 10.00
N SER A 288 8.96 19.71 10.65
CA SER A 288 8.89 20.06 12.07
C SER A 288 9.41 18.97 13.00
N GLY A 289 9.36 17.70 12.58
CA GLY A 289 9.85 16.53 13.31
C GLY A 289 11.33 16.19 13.07
N LEU A 290 11.99 16.87 12.13
CA LEU A 290 13.44 16.71 11.93
C LEU A 290 14.25 17.28 13.10
N SER A 291 15.45 16.74 13.31
CA SER A 291 16.38 17.26 14.31
C SER A 291 16.81 18.70 13.98
N GLN A 292 17.17 19.49 15.00
CA GLN A 292 17.59 20.88 14.79
C GLN A 292 18.79 20.99 13.84
N SER A 293 19.70 20.02 13.85
CA SER A 293 20.87 19.95 12.96
C SER A 293 20.53 19.67 11.49
N GLU A 294 19.36 19.08 11.21
CA GLU A 294 18.91 18.79 9.85
C GLU A 294 18.08 19.93 9.25
N ARG A 295 17.61 20.87 10.08
CA ARG A 295 16.73 21.97 9.67
C ARG A 295 17.53 23.18 9.19
N ASN A 296 17.74 23.27 7.87
CA ASN A 296 18.56 24.31 7.24
C ASN A 296 17.75 25.47 6.63
N GLY A 297 16.90 26.12 7.43
CA GLY A 297 16.17 27.34 7.04
C GLY A 297 14.83 27.11 6.33
N ALA A 298 14.05 28.19 6.16
CA ALA A 298 12.65 28.11 5.72
C ALA A 298 12.46 27.62 4.28
N ARG A 299 13.38 27.92 3.36
CA ARG A 299 13.31 27.44 1.96
C ARG A 299 13.55 25.93 1.86
N GLN A 300 14.48 25.42 2.66
CA GLN A 300 14.75 23.98 2.74
C GLN A 300 13.53 23.19 3.23
N ALA A 301 12.74 23.79 4.13
CA ALA A 301 11.49 23.20 4.59
C ALA A 301 10.52 22.90 3.45
N LEU A 302 10.41 23.81 2.48
CA LEU A 302 9.53 23.66 1.33
C LEU A 302 10.02 22.55 0.40
N TYR A 303 11.32 22.54 0.06
CA TYR A 303 11.88 21.50 -0.81
C TYR A 303 11.72 20.11 -0.19
N TYR A 304 11.97 20.01 1.12
CA TYR A 304 11.80 18.78 1.87
C TYR A 304 10.36 18.28 1.85
N GLU A 305 9.40 19.12 2.20
CA GLU A 305 7.98 18.71 2.28
C GLU A 305 7.41 18.36 0.91
N ILE A 306 7.76 19.12 -0.13
CA ILE A 306 7.36 18.81 -1.52
C ILE A 306 7.89 17.43 -1.92
N ALA A 307 9.19 17.19 -1.70
CA ALA A 307 9.80 15.92 -2.05
C ALA A 307 9.20 14.75 -1.25
N ARG A 308 9.00 14.93 0.06
CA ARG A 308 8.44 13.93 0.97
C ARG A 308 7.01 13.56 0.61
N ILE A 309 6.12 14.54 0.46
CA ILE A 309 4.70 14.29 0.16
C ILE A 309 4.55 13.63 -1.21
N ALA A 310 5.25 14.14 -2.24
CA ALA A 310 5.21 13.55 -3.58
C ALA A 310 5.80 12.13 -3.60
N ALA A 311 6.86 11.85 -2.83
CA ALA A 311 7.43 10.50 -2.72
C ALA A 311 6.47 9.53 -2.01
N VAL A 312 5.80 9.96 -0.94
CA VAL A 312 4.76 9.17 -0.26
C VAL A 312 3.62 8.85 -1.23
N LEU A 313 3.12 9.87 -1.95
CA LEU A 313 2.06 9.72 -2.93
C LEU A 313 2.44 8.71 -4.03
N TYR A 314 3.64 8.83 -4.59
CA TYR A 314 4.16 7.91 -5.60
C TYR A 314 4.31 6.49 -5.04
N SER A 315 4.85 6.37 -3.83
CA SER A 315 5.05 5.08 -3.15
C SER A 315 3.73 4.35 -2.94
N CYS A 316 2.70 5.05 -2.46
CA CYS A 316 1.36 4.50 -2.30
C CYS A 316 0.76 4.08 -3.64
N ALA A 317 0.84 4.92 -4.67
CA ALA A 317 0.19 4.68 -5.97
C ALA A 317 0.86 3.59 -6.80
N VAL A 318 2.18 3.66 -6.95
CA VAL A 318 2.94 2.88 -7.94
C VAL A 318 3.63 1.68 -7.32
N ILE A 319 4.31 1.91 -6.19
CA ILE A 319 5.20 0.92 -5.57
C ILE A 319 4.42 -0.08 -4.74
N TYR A 320 3.61 0.42 -3.80
CA TYR A 320 2.80 -0.41 -2.92
C TYR A 320 1.47 -0.83 -3.57
N GLY A 321 0.91 0.03 -4.43
CA GLY A 321 -0.26 -0.28 -5.24
C GLY A 321 -1.59 -0.14 -4.47
N LEU A 322 -1.69 0.88 -3.61
CA LEU A 322 -2.94 1.17 -2.90
C LEU A 322 -4.04 1.52 -3.91
N PRO A 323 -5.22 0.90 -3.81
CA PRO A 323 -6.30 1.23 -4.70
C PRO A 323 -6.85 2.64 -4.35
N PRO A 324 -7.42 3.39 -5.29
CA PRO A 324 -7.80 4.80 -5.09
C PRO A 324 -8.94 5.05 -4.11
N HIS A 325 -9.49 3.98 -3.53
CA HIS A 325 -10.53 4.02 -2.53
C HIS A 325 -10.07 4.88 -1.35
N ARG A 326 -11.03 5.49 -0.64
CA ARG A 326 -10.76 6.47 0.45
C ARG A 326 -10.17 7.80 -0.01
N ASN A 327 -9.90 8.02 -1.31
CA ASN A 327 -9.36 9.27 -1.84
C ASN A 327 -8.07 9.75 -1.13
N TRP A 328 -7.26 8.82 -0.62
CA TRP A 328 -5.98 9.13 0.05
C TRP A 328 -5.05 9.95 -0.87
N HIS A 329 -5.09 9.66 -2.16
CA HIS A 329 -4.29 10.34 -3.19
C HIS A 329 -4.73 11.80 -3.39
N ILE A 330 -6.03 12.10 -3.29
CA ILE A 330 -6.55 13.47 -3.32
C ILE A 330 -6.09 14.23 -2.08
N GLN A 331 -6.16 13.60 -0.90
CA GLN A 331 -5.72 14.23 0.36
C GLN A 331 -4.22 14.56 0.32
N LEU A 332 -3.37 13.64 -0.14
CA LEU A 332 -1.93 13.89 -0.31
C LEU A 332 -1.66 14.96 -1.37
N ALA A 333 -2.40 14.94 -2.49
CA ALA A 333 -2.27 15.96 -3.53
C ALA A 333 -2.66 17.36 -3.01
N SER A 334 -3.73 17.49 -2.22
CA SER A 334 -4.10 18.76 -1.58
C SER A 334 -3.05 19.24 -0.57
N GLN A 335 -2.40 18.34 0.17
CA GLN A 335 -1.27 18.70 1.02
C GLN A 335 -0.09 19.21 0.18
N LEU A 336 0.22 18.54 -0.93
CA LEU A 336 1.28 18.95 -1.86
C LEU A 336 0.99 20.33 -2.47
N GLU A 337 -0.24 20.55 -2.94
CA GLU A 337 -0.73 21.84 -3.43
C GLU A 337 -0.53 22.94 -2.39
N SER A 338 -0.98 22.74 -1.15
CA SER A 338 -0.83 23.71 -0.05
C SER A 338 0.64 24.07 0.24
N VAL A 339 1.58 23.13 0.09
CA VAL A 339 3.01 23.42 0.29
C VAL A 339 3.58 24.19 -0.89
N ILE A 340 3.23 23.83 -2.13
CA ILE A 340 3.69 24.53 -3.34
C ILE A 340 3.18 25.98 -3.35
N GLU A 341 1.95 26.24 -2.91
CA GLU A 341 1.37 27.59 -2.88
C GLU A 341 2.09 28.57 -1.95
N LYS A 342 2.80 28.07 -0.94
CA LYS A 342 3.54 28.92 0.01
C LYS A 342 4.75 29.62 -0.61
N THR A 343 5.10 29.31 -1.86
CA THR A 343 6.23 29.93 -2.53
C THR A 343 5.98 30.17 -4.02
N THR A 344 6.41 31.34 -4.48
CA THR A 344 6.46 31.67 -5.92
C THR A 344 7.85 31.50 -6.52
N SER A 345 8.91 31.39 -5.69
CA SER A 345 10.31 31.32 -6.15
C SER A 345 10.75 29.92 -6.57
N LEU A 346 9.97 28.89 -6.24
CA LEU A 346 10.35 27.50 -6.47
C LEU A 346 10.62 27.16 -7.95
N ALA A 347 9.92 27.83 -8.87
CA ALA A 347 10.14 27.70 -10.30
C ALA A 347 11.52 28.22 -10.76
N SER A 348 12.15 29.10 -9.98
CA SER A 348 13.50 29.61 -10.22
C SER A 348 14.55 28.85 -9.39
N ASP A 349 14.22 28.53 -8.13
CA ASP A 349 15.18 27.93 -7.20
C ASP A 349 15.39 26.42 -7.42
N ALA A 350 14.31 25.67 -7.68
CA ALA A 350 14.34 24.22 -7.83
C ALA A 350 13.34 23.74 -8.92
N PRO A 351 13.47 24.22 -10.18
CA PRO A 351 12.52 23.96 -11.25
C PRO A 351 12.28 22.47 -11.51
N LEU A 352 13.33 21.64 -11.44
CA LEU A 352 13.21 20.22 -11.77
C LEU A 352 12.53 19.41 -10.65
N LEU A 353 12.71 19.82 -9.38
CA LEU A 353 11.94 19.27 -8.27
C LEU A 353 10.46 19.63 -8.41
N LEU A 354 10.17 20.89 -8.77
CA LEU A 354 8.80 21.35 -9.00
C LEU A 354 8.15 20.61 -10.16
N LEU A 355 8.86 20.44 -11.28
CA LEU A 355 8.41 19.65 -12.43
C LEU A 355 7.98 18.24 -12.00
N TRP A 356 8.85 17.53 -11.28
CA TRP A 356 8.57 16.19 -10.80
C TRP A 356 7.34 16.16 -9.88
N ALA A 357 7.27 17.05 -8.90
CA ALA A 357 6.14 17.12 -7.98
C ALA A 357 4.81 17.47 -8.67
N LEU A 358 4.82 18.39 -9.65
CA LEU A 358 3.63 18.76 -10.41
C LEU A 358 3.12 17.60 -11.27
N CYS A 359 4.01 16.86 -11.94
CA CYS A 359 3.63 15.67 -12.69
C CYS A 359 3.02 14.59 -11.78
N VAL A 360 3.64 14.32 -10.63
CA VAL A 360 3.12 13.37 -9.64
C VAL A 360 1.74 13.81 -9.12
N GLY A 361 1.56 15.09 -8.77
CA GLY A 361 0.28 15.63 -8.32
C GLY A 361 -0.81 15.60 -9.40
N ALA A 362 -0.47 15.92 -10.65
CA ALA A 362 -1.38 15.87 -11.79
C ALA A 362 -1.85 14.44 -12.12
N LEU A 363 -0.96 13.45 -12.02
CA LEU A 363 -1.32 12.04 -12.19
C LEU A 363 -2.16 11.53 -11.01
N ALA A 364 -1.86 11.92 -9.77
CA ALA A 364 -2.70 11.56 -8.63
C ALA A 364 -4.12 12.08 -8.79
N THR A 365 -4.27 13.33 -9.19
CA THR A 365 -5.57 14.01 -9.32
C THR A 365 -6.24 13.77 -10.67
N PHE A 366 -5.91 12.69 -11.38
CA PHE A 366 -6.50 12.38 -12.67
C PHE A 366 -8.03 12.37 -12.61
N ARG A 367 -8.69 13.09 -13.54
CA ARG A 367 -10.15 13.27 -13.56
C ARG A 367 -10.76 13.84 -12.26
N SER A 368 -9.96 14.54 -11.44
CA SER A 368 -10.42 15.36 -10.31
C SER A 368 -10.37 16.86 -10.65
N PRO A 369 -11.25 17.69 -10.07
CA PRO A 369 -11.13 19.15 -10.13
C PRO A 369 -9.76 19.69 -9.66
N ASN A 370 -9.12 19.04 -8.68
CA ASN A 370 -7.81 19.45 -8.15
C ASN A 370 -6.68 19.39 -9.20
N ARG A 371 -6.88 18.64 -10.30
CA ARG A 371 -5.89 18.52 -11.37
C ARG A 371 -5.54 19.86 -12.01
N LYS A 372 -6.51 20.77 -12.07
CA LYS A 372 -6.35 22.06 -12.72
C LYS A 372 -5.24 22.91 -12.10
N PHE A 373 -5.03 22.81 -10.78
CA PHE A 373 -3.91 23.47 -10.10
C PHE A 373 -2.57 23.03 -10.68
N PHE A 374 -2.35 21.71 -10.73
CA PHE A 374 -1.10 21.12 -11.20
C PHE A 374 -0.86 21.41 -12.68
N GLU A 375 -1.89 21.29 -13.53
CA GLU A 375 -1.81 21.59 -14.96
C GLU A 375 -1.43 23.05 -15.23
N THR A 376 -2.09 24.00 -14.56
CA THR A 376 -1.82 25.44 -14.75
C THR A 376 -0.40 25.78 -14.32
N ARG A 377 0.06 25.25 -13.16
CA ARG A 377 1.43 25.47 -12.68
C ARG A 377 2.46 24.81 -13.57
N LEU A 378 2.17 23.62 -14.10
CA LEU A 378 3.06 22.90 -15.01
C LEU A 378 3.22 23.66 -16.33
N ALA A 379 2.11 24.12 -16.93
CA ALA A 379 2.15 24.93 -18.15
C ALA A 379 3.03 26.19 -17.97
N LYS A 380 2.88 26.90 -16.83
CA LYS A 380 3.73 28.06 -16.51
C LYS A 380 5.20 27.69 -16.38
N LEU A 381 5.52 26.57 -15.73
CA LEU A 381 6.90 26.12 -15.57
C LEU A 381 7.53 25.74 -16.92
N LEU A 382 6.79 25.06 -17.79
CA LEU A 382 7.25 24.68 -19.14
C LEU A 382 7.57 25.92 -19.98
N LEU A 383 6.73 26.96 -19.92
CA LEU A 383 7.01 28.24 -20.59
C LEU A 383 8.27 28.92 -20.03
N GLN A 384 8.50 28.86 -18.72
CA GLN A 384 9.67 29.47 -18.07
C GLN A 384 10.98 28.71 -18.34
N GLN A 385 10.90 27.42 -18.68
CA GLN A 385 12.04 26.51 -18.83
C GLN A 385 12.10 25.93 -20.25
N GLN A 386 11.62 26.68 -21.26
CA GLN A 386 11.40 26.20 -22.62
C GLN A 386 12.65 25.56 -23.26
N ASP A 387 13.84 26.10 -22.98
CA ASP A 387 15.11 25.58 -23.50
C ASP A 387 15.48 24.20 -22.92
N THR A 388 15.05 23.89 -21.70
CA THR A 388 15.38 22.64 -21.00
C THR A 388 14.26 21.60 -21.13
N LEU A 389 13.00 22.05 -21.20
CA LEU A 389 11.79 21.23 -21.20
C LEU A 389 11.06 21.28 -22.55
N GLU A 390 11.83 21.19 -23.64
CA GLU A 390 11.30 21.36 -25.01
C GLU A 390 10.36 20.22 -25.42
N THR A 391 10.72 18.97 -25.11
CA THR A 391 9.98 17.79 -25.57
C THR A 391 9.50 16.92 -24.41
N ALA A 392 8.46 16.13 -24.68
CA ALA A 392 7.96 15.12 -23.75
C ALA A 392 9.06 14.13 -23.35
N ALA A 393 9.92 13.73 -24.30
CA ALA A 393 11.00 12.79 -24.06
C ALA A 393 12.11 13.39 -23.17
N ASN A 394 12.48 14.66 -23.38
CA ASN A 394 13.43 15.37 -22.52
C ASN A 394 12.87 15.52 -21.10
N THR A 395 11.60 15.88 -20.99
CA THR A 395 10.90 16.00 -19.70
C THR A 395 10.85 14.67 -18.97
N GLU A 396 10.46 13.58 -19.65
CA GLU A 396 10.40 12.25 -19.05
C GLU A 396 11.78 11.75 -18.60
N ALA A 397 12.84 12.02 -19.36
CA ALA A 397 14.22 11.70 -18.95
C ALA A 397 14.63 12.43 -17.65
N ILE A 398 14.17 13.67 -17.45
CA ILE A 398 14.38 14.41 -16.19
C ILE A 398 13.56 13.78 -15.06
N LEU A 399 12.31 13.39 -15.30
CA LEU A 399 11.49 12.71 -14.31
C LEU A 399 12.12 11.40 -13.84
N GLU A 400 12.71 10.62 -14.76
CA GLU A 400 13.43 9.37 -14.49
C GLU A 400 14.71 9.54 -13.66
N ASP A 401 15.27 10.75 -13.60
CA ASP A 401 16.38 11.07 -12.71
C ASP A 401 15.93 11.18 -11.24
N PHE A 402 14.66 11.53 -11.01
CA PHE A 402 14.03 11.47 -9.70
C PHE A 402 13.43 10.08 -9.46
N LEU A 403 12.11 10.00 -9.28
CA LEU A 403 11.34 8.77 -9.07
C LEU A 403 10.22 8.75 -10.10
N TRP A 404 10.42 8.01 -11.18
CA TRP A 404 9.48 7.93 -12.28
C TRP A 404 9.68 6.62 -13.05
N SER A 405 8.57 6.06 -13.51
CA SER A 405 8.55 4.84 -14.31
C SER A 405 7.68 5.09 -15.54
N PRO A 406 8.23 5.05 -16.75
CA PRO A 406 7.43 5.14 -17.98
C PRO A 406 6.34 4.07 -18.05
N ARG A 407 6.58 2.88 -17.47
CA ARG A 407 5.57 1.82 -17.37
C ARG A 407 4.40 2.21 -16.48
N ALA A 408 4.66 2.89 -15.36
CA ALA A 408 3.62 3.26 -14.40
C ALA A 408 2.91 4.56 -14.77
N CYS A 409 3.59 5.47 -15.46
CA CYS A 409 3.17 6.86 -15.61
C CYS A 409 2.99 7.29 -17.08
N GLY A 410 3.58 6.58 -18.05
CA GLY A 410 3.78 7.06 -19.42
C GLY A 410 2.49 7.37 -20.19
N GLU A 411 1.46 6.52 -20.08
CA GLU A 411 0.18 6.77 -20.77
C GLU A 411 -0.49 8.05 -20.27
N SER A 412 -0.63 8.19 -18.95
CA SER A 412 -1.24 9.38 -18.33
C SER A 412 -0.37 10.62 -18.48
N PHE A 413 0.95 10.47 -18.51
CA PHE A 413 1.87 11.56 -18.79
C PHE A 413 1.73 12.07 -20.23
N ALA A 414 1.58 11.17 -21.21
CA ALA A 414 1.33 11.58 -22.59
C ALA A 414 0.00 12.34 -22.74
N ILE A 415 -1.03 11.97 -21.97
CA ILE A 415 -2.30 12.72 -21.90
C ILE A 415 -2.07 14.10 -21.27
N LEU A 416 -1.43 14.15 -20.09
CA LEU A 416 -1.12 15.39 -19.40
C LEU A 416 -0.31 16.35 -20.28
N TRP A 417 0.72 15.84 -20.95
CA TRP A 417 1.60 16.62 -21.84
C TRP A 417 0.80 17.29 -22.95
N LYS A 418 -0.12 16.57 -23.60
CA LYS A 418 -1.00 17.14 -24.63
C LYS A 418 -1.90 18.23 -24.05
N GLU A 419 -2.51 17.99 -22.89
CA GLU A 419 -3.46 18.91 -22.26
C GLU A 419 -2.82 20.23 -21.79
N VAL A 420 -1.56 20.21 -21.36
CA VAL A 420 -0.85 21.44 -20.94
C VAL A 420 -0.33 22.25 -22.13
N HIS A 421 -0.10 21.62 -23.29
CA HIS A 421 0.31 22.31 -24.52
C HIS A 421 -0.87 22.72 -25.41
N SER A 422 -2.03 22.07 -25.29
CA SER A 422 -3.22 22.42 -26.07
C SER A 422 -4.01 23.59 -25.49
N LYS A 423 -3.70 24.01 -24.26
CA LYS A 423 -4.28 25.19 -23.64
C LYS A 423 -3.46 26.39 -24.09
N ASP A 424 -3.91 27.06 -25.15
CA ASP A 424 -3.38 28.37 -25.54
C ASP A 424 -3.34 29.32 -24.32
N PRO A 425 -2.32 30.18 -24.20
CA PRO A 425 -2.20 31.12 -23.11
C PRO A 425 -3.18 32.29 -23.30
N ILE A 426 -4.47 32.07 -23.03
CA ILE A 426 -5.49 33.13 -23.13
C ILE A 426 -5.68 33.90 -21.81
N ASP A 427 -5.25 33.37 -20.67
CA ASP A 427 -5.46 34.04 -19.36
C ASP A 427 -4.14 34.38 -18.64
N ALA A 428 -3.18 34.97 -19.35
CA ALA A 428 -1.94 35.51 -18.75
C ALA A 428 -2.06 36.98 -18.27
N ASN A 429 -3.28 37.51 -18.15
CA ASN A 429 -3.55 38.82 -17.55
C ASN A 429 -4.65 38.69 -16.49
N PHE A 430 -4.27 38.38 -15.25
CA PHE A 430 -4.85 38.93 -14.01
C PHE A 430 -3.87 38.73 -12.85
#